data_AF-A0A2N1RMC6-F1
#
_entry.id   AF-A0A2N1RMC6-F1
#
_cell.length_a   1.000
_cell.length_b   1.000
_cell.length_c   1.000
_cell.angle_alpha   90.00
_cell.angle_beta   90.00
_cell.angle_gamma   90.00
#
_symmetry.space_group_name_H-M   'P 1'
#
loop_
_entity.id
_entity.type
_entity.pdbx_description
1 polymer ?
#
loop_
_entity_poly.entity_id
_entity_poly.type
_entity_poly.pdbx_seq_one_letter_code
_entity_poly.pdbx_strand_id
1 'polypeptide(L)'
;MIQRKKEKSRLKKKLTLYFILIAIVSISVSVEIIFEFSSAKFRNDIRDNLIIEVQQGVPAKYVQKLDIDRLNSAINDPISDLRNRMILLLLVICASIVGAFVMFAKDIVSPMDGIVEATKKIVDGDLTVTVPVMSDDEIGQIATLINDMNINLNNMIMEIRQEVSRHKNKIQIATDAISSISRENAETIIDNRAMKVSDFKKMMKLSTDVVKLLNMMLIDLDALETFVKMYKTYAVHTEINQRELDRILDQYDVKLSFEENE
;
A
#
# COMPACT_ATOMS: atom_id res chain seq x y z
N MET A 1 -17.28 -1.11 27.51
CA MET A 1 -16.75 -1.32 26.14
C MET A 1 -16.61 0.02 25.45
N ILE A 2 -15.38 0.50 25.29
CA ILE A 2 -15.10 1.77 24.61
C ILE A 2 -15.00 1.45 23.12
N GLN A 3 -16.02 1.82 22.34
CA GLN A 3 -15.93 1.81 20.87
C GLN A 3 -14.79 2.74 20.46
N ARG A 4 -13.63 2.17 20.07
CA ARG A 4 -12.59 2.93 19.38
C ARG A 4 -13.19 3.43 18.08
N LYS A 5 -13.50 4.73 18.04
CA LYS A 5 -13.90 5.46 16.85
C LYS A 5 -12.90 5.14 15.74
N LYS A 6 -13.33 4.40 14.71
CA LYS A 6 -12.48 3.97 13.58
C LYS A 6 -11.85 5.22 12.99
N GLU A 7 -10.57 5.46 13.30
CA GLU A 7 -9.91 6.69 12.91
C GLU A 7 -9.87 6.72 11.38
N LYS A 8 -10.42 7.79 10.76
CA LYS A 8 -10.46 7.90 9.30
C LYS A 8 -9.04 7.69 8.75
N SER A 9 -8.89 6.75 7.82
CA SER A 9 -7.65 6.47 7.13
C SER A 9 -6.95 7.74 6.67
N ARG A 10 -5.63 7.80 6.86
CA ARG A 10 -4.81 8.95 6.44
C ARG A 10 -4.98 9.23 4.95
N LEU A 11 -5.11 8.17 4.14
CA LEU A 11 -5.37 8.27 2.71
C LEU A 11 -6.73 8.93 2.44
N LYS A 12 -7.79 8.48 3.12
CA LYS A 12 -9.14 9.06 3.02
C LYS A 12 -9.14 10.55 3.36
N LYS A 13 -8.42 10.96 4.41
CA LYS A 13 -8.30 12.39 4.80
C LYS A 13 -7.63 13.22 3.70
N LYS A 14 -6.50 12.75 3.16
CA LYS A 14 -5.77 13.44 2.07
C LYS A 14 -6.61 13.54 0.80
N LEU A 15 -7.24 12.44 0.37
CA LEU A 15 -8.10 12.44 -0.81
C LEU A 15 -9.29 13.37 -0.62
N THR A 16 -9.96 13.33 0.55
CA THR A 16 -11.05 14.27 0.84
C THR A 16 -10.60 15.72 0.71
N LEU A 17 -9.39 16.05 1.17
CA LEU A 17 -8.83 17.40 1.03
C LEU A 17 -8.63 17.79 -0.45
N TYR A 18 -8.09 16.89 -1.29
CA TYR A 18 -7.90 17.16 -2.71
C TYR A 18 -9.23 17.34 -3.45
N PHE A 19 -10.24 16.50 -3.18
CA PHE A 19 -11.56 16.65 -3.78
C PHE A 19 -12.25 17.95 -3.34
N ILE A 20 -12.10 18.35 -2.07
CA ILE A 20 -12.58 19.65 -1.59
C ILE A 20 -11.87 20.79 -2.31
N LEU A 21 -10.56 20.71 -2.49
CA LEU A 21 -9.79 21.73 -3.20
C LEU A 21 -10.25 21.87 -4.67
N ILE A 22 -10.41 20.76 -5.37
CA ILE A 22 -10.91 20.73 -6.75
C ILE A 22 -12.33 21.33 -6.82
N ALA A 23 -13.20 20.96 -5.88
CA ALA A 23 -14.55 21.52 -5.81
C ALA A 23 -14.54 23.04 -5.59
N ILE A 24 -13.72 23.53 -4.65
CA ILE A 24 -13.60 24.97 -4.36
C ILE A 24 -13.12 25.72 -5.61
N VAL A 25 -12.06 25.25 -6.26
CA VAL A 25 -11.52 25.89 -7.47
C VAL A 25 -12.54 25.87 -8.59
N SER A 26 -13.18 24.73 -8.85
CA SER A 26 -14.17 24.58 -9.91
C SER A 26 -15.40 25.47 -9.69
N ILE A 27 -15.90 25.53 -8.45
CA ILE A 27 -17.06 26.36 -8.10
C ILE A 27 -16.67 27.84 -8.20
N SER A 28 -15.48 28.24 -7.71
CA SER A 28 -15.01 29.63 -7.74
C SER A 28 -14.99 30.16 -9.18
N VAL A 29 -14.36 29.45 -10.11
CA VAL A 29 -14.26 29.85 -11.52
C VAL A 29 -15.65 29.91 -12.16
N SER A 30 -16.50 28.91 -11.91
CA SER A 30 -17.84 28.86 -12.49
C SER A 30 -18.73 30.00 -11.99
N VAL A 31 -18.65 30.32 -10.69
CA VAL A 31 -19.41 31.40 -10.07
C VAL A 31 -18.98 32.75 -10.63
N GLU A 32 -17.68 32.98 -10.80
CA GLU A 32 -17.14 34.21 -11.39
C GLU A 32 -17.69 34.46 -12.79
N ILE A 33 -17.63 33.45 -13.66
CA ILE A 33 -18.16 33.52 -15.03
C ILE A 33 -19.68 33.76 -15.02
N ILE A 34 -20.44 32.97 -14.24
CA ILE A 34 -21.91 33.11 -14.19
C ILE A 34 -22.30 34.51 -13.67
N PHE A 35 -21.56 35.06 -12.71
CA PHE A 35 -21.80 36.39 -12.17
C PHE A 35 -21.54 37.49 -13.20
N GLU A 36 -20.46 37.38 -13.97
CA GLU A 36 -20.13 38.32 -15.05
C GLU A 36 -21.25 38.38 -16.10
N PHE A 37 -21.69 37.23 -16.61
CA PHE A 37 -22.77 37.15 -17.60
C PHE A 37 -24.16 37.51 -17.04
N SER A 38 -24.36 37.36 -15.72
CA SER A 38 -25.60 37.78 -15.07
C SER A 38 -25.63 39.28 -14.74
N SER A 39 -24.50 39.97 -14.85
CA SER A 39 -24.35 41.39 -14.49
C SER A 39 -25.22 42.29 -15.36
N ALA A 40 -25.89 43.25 -14.72
CA ALA A 40 -26.63 44.30 -15.42
C ALA A 40 -25.68 45.19 -16.25
N LYS A 41 -24.43 45.37 -15.79
CA LYS A 41 -23.41 46.14 -16.50
C LYS A 41 -23.12 45.52 -17.87
N PHE A 42 -22.84 44.22 -17.93
CA PHE A 42 -22.57 43.52 -19.18
C PHE A 42 -23.73 43.63 -20.18
N ARG A 43 -24.98 43.45 -19.72
CA ARG A 43 -26.17 43.60 -20.55
C ARG A 43 -26.35 45.03 -21.08
N ASN A 44 -26.10 46.03 -20.23
CA ASN A 44 -26.20 47.44 -20.62
C ASN A 44 -25.08 47.81 -21.60
N ASP A 45 -23.85 47.36 -21.37
CA ASP A 45 -22.72 47.62 -22.28
C ASP A 45 -23.00 47.07 -23.69
N ILE A 46 -23.57 45.85 -23.80
CA ILE A 46 -24.00 45.29 -25.09
C ILE A 46 -25.10 46.14 -25.73
N ARG A 47 -26.13 46.52 -24.96
CA ARG A 47 -27.23 47.35 -25.45
C ARG A 47 -26.71 48.68 -25.97
N ASP A 48 -25.92 49.39 -25.17
CA ASP A 48 -25.48 50.74 -25.47
C ASP A 48 -24.54 50.76 -26.68
N ASN A 49 -23.61 49.79 -26.77
CA ASN A 49 -22.75 49.64 -27.94
C ASN A 49 -23.56 49.36 -29.22
N LEU A 50 -24.59 48.53 -29.14
CA LEU A 50 -25.45 48.25 -30.30
C LEU A 50 -26.27 49.48 -30.71
N ILE A 51 -26.81 50.23 -29.74
CA ILE A 51 -27.54 51.47 -30.02
C ILE A 51 -26.63 52.50 -30.70
N ILE A 52 -25.39 52.66 -30.22
CA ILE A 52 -24.39 53.54 -30.83
C ILE A 52 -24.11 53.13 -32.27
N GLU A 53 -23.88 51.84 -32.52
CA GLU A 53 -23.57 51.32 -33.86
C GLU A 53 -24.74 51.55 -34.83
N VAL A 54 -25.96 51.26 -34.39
CA VAL A 54 -27.18 51.48 -35.19
C VAL A 54 -27.36 52.98 -35.50
N GLN A 55 -27.10 53.87 -34.56
CA GLN A 55 -27.21 55.32 -34.76
C GLN A 55 -26.20 55.88 -35.77
N GLN A 56 -25.02 55.27 -35.88
CA GLN A 56 -24.00 55.69 -36.85
C GLN A 56 -24.32 55.23 -38.28
N GLY A 57 -24.92 54.04 -38.44
CA GLY A 57 -25.24 53.46 -39.76
C GLY A 57 -26.65 53.77 -40.28
N VAL A 58 -27.58 54.23 -39.42
CA VAL A 58 -29.01 54.37 -39.76
C VAL A 58 -29.50 55.80 -39.51
N PRO A 59 -30.19 56.45 -40.48
CA PRO A 59 -30.75 57.79 -40.28
C PRO A 59 -31.73 57.85 -39.10
N ALA A 60 -31.67 58.94 -38.32
CA ALA A 60 -32.42 59.12 -37.07
C ALA A 60 -33.94 58.84 -37.17
N LYS A 61 -34.56 59.12 -38.33
CA LYS A 61 -35.99 58.85 -38.61
C LYS A 61 -36.36 57.37 -38.49
N TYR A 62 -35.43 56.46 -38.79
CA TYR A 62 -35.64 55.02 -38.68
C TYR A 62 -35.30 54.50 -37.29
N VAL A 63 -34.30 55.09 -36.63
CA VAL A 63 -33.93 54.76 -35.24
C VAL A 63 -35.07 55.10 -34.26
N GLN A 64 -35.80 56.20 -34.49
CA GLN A 64 -36.94 56.58 -33.65
C GLN A 64 -38.16 55.63 -33.80
N LYS A 65 -38.20 54.83 -34.87
CA LYS A 65 -39.20 53.77 -35.07
C LYS A 65 -38.75 52.41 -34.55
N LEU A 66 -37.54 52.32 -34.00
CA LEU A 66 -37.00 51.09 -33.47
C LEU A 66 -37.76 50.73 -32.19
N ASP A 67 -38.27 49.51 -32.14
CA ASP A 67 -38.94 48.96 -30.97
C ASP A 67 -37.89 48.57 -29.93
N ILE A 68 -37.70 49.44 -28.93
CA ILE A 68 -36.68 49.27 -27.89
C ILE A 68 -36.99 48.06 -27.00
N ASP A 69 -38.26 47.68 -26.85
CA ASP A 69 -38.64 46.50 -26.07
C ASP A 69 -38.26 45.23 -26.81
N ARG A 70 -38.49 45.17 -28.13
CA ARG A 70 -38.03 44.07 -28.97
C ARG A 70 -36.50 43.98 -29.06
N LEU A 71 -35.81 45.12 -29.05
CA LEU A 71 -34.34 45.15 -28.99
C LEU A 71 -33.84 44.59 -27.65
N ASN A 72 -34.48 44.99 -26.55
CA ASN A 72 -34.17 44.50 -25.21
C ASN A 72 -34.37 42.99 -25.11
N SER A 73 -35.47 42.43 -25.62
CA SER A 73 -35.69 40.99 -25.61
C SER A 73 -34.68 40.25 -26.50
N ALA A 74 -34.38 40.79 -27.69
CA ALA A 74 -33.40 40.19 -28.61
C ALA A 74 -31.97 40.08 -28.01
N ILE A 75 -31.61 40.97 -27.08
CA ILE A 75 -30.34 40.93 -26.34
C ILE A 75 -30.45 40.05 -25.10
N ASN A 76 -31.53 40.19 -24.32
CA ASN A 76 -31.64 39.54 -23.02
C ASN A 76 -31.92 38.03 -23.13
N ASP A 77 -32.70 37.60 -24.12
CA ASP A 77 -33.09 36.19 -24.25
C ASP A 77 -31.85 35.29 -24.47
N PRO A 78 -30.94 35.57 -25.44
CA PRO A 78 -29.73 34.78 -25.62
C PRO A 78 -28.78 34.81 -24.41
N ILE A 79 -28.65 35.95 -23.74
CA ILE A 79 -27.80 36.09 -22.53
C ILE A 79 -28.36 35.24 -21.39
N SER A 80 -29.69 35.24 -21.22
CA SER A 80 -30.35 34.45 -20.18
C SER A 80 -30.27 32.93 -20.47
N ASP A 81 -30.36 32.52 -21.74
CA ASP A 81 -30.18 31.11 -22.14
C ASP A 81 -28.73 30.66 -21.88
N LEU A 82 -27.73 31.46 -22.27
CA LEU A 82 -26.32 31.19 -21.98
C LEU A 82 -26.08 31.04 -20.48
N ARG A 83 -26.61 31.94 -19.65
CA ARG A 83 -26.53 31.87 -18.19
C ARG A 83 -27.13 30.56 -17.67
N ASN A 84 -28.32 30.19 -18.12
CA ASN A 84 -28.99 28.96 -17.69
C ASN A 84 -28.19 27.71 -18.08
N ARG A 85 -27.60 27.68 -19.29
CA ARG A 85 -26.70 26.60 -19.72
C ARG A 85 -25.43 26.52 -18.86
N MET A 86 -24.82 27.65 -18.50
CA MET A 86 -23.66 27.67 -17.60
C MET A 86 -23.99 27.15 -16.20
N ILE A 87 -25.16 27.52 -15.66
CA ILE A 87 -25.63 26.98 -14.37
C ILE A 87 -25.83 25.47 -14.46
N LEU A 88 -26.41 24.96 -15.55
CA LEU A 88 -26.57 23.53 -15.78
C LEU A 88 -25.21 22.81 -15.86
N LEU A 89 -24.23 23.39 -16.57
CA LEU A 89 -22.87 22.85 -16.63
C LEU A 89 -22.20 22.79 -15.25
N LEU A 90 -22.35 23.83 -14.43
CA LEU A 90 -21.87 23.84 -13.04
C LEU A 90 -22.48 22.69 -12.23
N LEU A 91 -23.79 22.46 -12.34
CA LEU A 91 -24.44 21.33 -11.65
C LEU A 91 -23.90 19.98 -12.11
N VAL A 92 -23.66 19.80 -13.41
CA VAL A 92 -23.08 18.57 -13.97
C VAL A 92 -21.65 18.35 -13.46
N ILE A 93 -20.83 19.40 -13.40
CA ILE A 93 -19.46 19.33 -12.88
C ILE A 93 -19.48 18.96 -11.39
N CYS A 94 -20.31 19.62 -10.59
CA CYS A 94 -20.48 19.30 -9.17
C CYS A 94 -20.92 17.84 -8.96
N ALA A 95 -21.90 17.36 -9.73
CA ALA A 95 -22.35 15.98 -9.68
C ALA A 95 -21.23 15.00 -10.06
N SER A 96 -20.43 15.33 -11.07
CA SER A 96 -19.29 14.53 -11.52
C SER A 96 -18.19 14.44 -10.46
N ILE A 97 -17.87 15.55 -9.78
CA ILE A 97 -16.88 15.58 -8.69
C ILE A 97 -17.34 14.68 -7.53
N VAL A 98 -18.62 14.77 -7.15
CA VAL A 98 -19.19 13.93 -6.08
C VAL A 98 -19.20 12.45 -6.49
N GLY A 99 -19.61 12.15 -7.73
CA GLY A 99 -19.60 10.80 -8.28
C GLY A 99 -18.20 10.17 -8.28
N ALA A 100 -17.21 10.92 -8.77
CA ALA A 100 -15.81 10.50 -8.74
C ALA A 100 -15.33 10.26 -7.30
N PHE A 101 -15.60 11.16 -6.36
CA PHE A 101 -15.21 10.97 -4.96
C PHE A 101 -15.78 9.68 -4.36
N VAL A 102 -17.07 9.40 -4.60
CA VAL A 102 -17.73 8.19 -4.10
C VAL A 102 -17.11 6.94 -4.70
N MET A 103 -16.89 6.93 -6.02
CA MET A 103 -16.25 5.82 -6.74
C MET A 103 -14.84 5.56 -6.21
N PHE A 104 -13.98 6.58 -6.16
CA PHE A 104 -12.60 6.46 -5.62
C PHE A 104 -12.57 5.98 -4.16
N ALA A 105 -13.48 6.48 -3.32
CA ALA A 105 -13.53 6.07 -1.91
C ALA A 105 -13.94 4.60 -1.74
N LYS A 106 -14.79 4.09 -2.63
CA LYS A 106 -15.33 2.74 -2.55
C LYS A 106 -14.42 1.72 -3.22
N ASP A 107 -13.81 2.08 -4.34
CA ASP A 107 -13.07 1.16 -5.20
C ASP A 107 -11.57 1.14 -4.88
N ILE A 108 -11.01 2.22 -4.32
CA ILE A 108 -9.58 2.29 -3.97
C ILE A 108 -9.38 2.36 -2.46
N VAL A 109 -9.95 3.37 -1.81
CA VAL A 109 -9.64 3.65 -0.40
C VAL A 109 -10.11 2.53 0.53
N SER A 110 -11.32 1.99 0.31
CA SER A 110 -11.87 0.95 1.17
C SER A 110 -11.10 -0.38 1.07
N PRO A 111 -10.78 -0.91 -0.14
CA PRO A 111 -9.93 -2.09 -0.26
C PRO A 111 -8.53 -1.89 0.34
N MET A 112 -7.90 -0.74 0.11
CA MET A 112 -6.59 -0.43 0.68
C MET A 112 -6.58 -0.43 2.22
N ASP A 113 -7.61 0.13 2.86
CA ASP A 113 -7.73 0.10 4.31
C ASP A 113 -7.85 -1.35 4.84
N GLY A 114 -8.58 -2.21 4.12
CA GLY A 114 -8.70 -3.64 4.43
C GLY A 114 -7.37 -4.38 4.31
N ILE A 115 -6.61 -4.12 3.23
CA ILE A 115 -5.26 -4.68 3.04
C ILE A 115 -4.34 -4.27 4.19
N VAL A 116 -4.28 -2.98 4.51
CA VAL A 116 -3.42 -2.48 5.61
C VAL A 116 -3.80 -3.10 6.96
N GLU A 117 -5.09 -3.28 7.23
CA GLU A 117 -5.56 -3.90 8.49
C GLU A 117 -5.18 -5.38 8.57
N ALA A 118 -5.35 -6.14 7.48
CA ALA A 118 -4.95 -7.55 7.42
C ALA A 118 -3.43 -7.73 7.52
N THR A 119 -2.65 -6.95 6.77
CA THR A 119 -1.19 -7.01 6.80
C THR A 119 -0.61 -6.70 8.17
N LYS A 120 -1.21 -5.76 8.92
CA LYS A 120 -0.77 -5.50 10.31
C LYS A 120 -0.88 -6.74 11.20
N LYS A 121 -1.96 -7.51 11.08
CA LYS A 121 -2.14 -8.75 11.84
C LYS A 121 -1.11 -9.81 11.45
N ILE A 122 -0.80 -9.93 10.16
CA ILE A 122 0.25 -10.82 9.64
C ILE A 122 1.61 -10.43 10.24
N VAL A 123 1.95 -9.14 10.24
CA VAL A 123 3.20 -8.63 10.84
C VAL A 123 3.25 -8.85 12.35
N ASP A 124 2.11 -8.79 13.03
CA ASP A 124 1.99 -9.11 14.46
C ASP A 124 2.08 -10.63 14.76
N GLY A 125 2.24 -11.47 13.73
CA GLY A 125 2.47 -12.91 13.82
C GLY A 125 1.21 -13.78 13.66
N ASP A 126 0.06 -13.18 13.37
CA ASP A 126 -1.16 -13.93 13.05
C ASP A 126 -1.21 -14.27 11.56
N LEU A 127 -0.57 -15.38 11.20
CA LEU A 127 -0.53 -15.90 9.83
C LEU A 127 -1.84 -16.61 9.42
N THR A 128 -2.86 -16.66 10.28
CA THR A 128 -4.16 -17.27 9.94
C THR A 128 -5.08 -16.31 9.20
N VAL A 129 -4.74 -15.01 9.18
CA VAL A 129 -5.50 -13.96 8.51
C VAL A 129 -5.21 -13.95 7.01
N THR A 130 -6.25 -13.81 6.20
CA THR A 130 -6.13 -13.60 4.76
C THR A 130 -6.53 -12.18 4.37
N VAL A 131 -5.80 -11.60 3.44
CA VAL A 131 -6.16 -10.33 2.80
C VAL A 131 -7.30 -10.55 1.80
N PRO A 132 -8.41 -9.81 1.89
CA PRO A 132 -9.52 -9.96 0.95
C PRO A 132 -9.15 -9.40 -0.43
N VAL A 133 -9.31 -10.23 -1.47
CA VAL A 133 -9.16 -9.82 -2.87
C VAL A 133 -10.51 -9.27 -3.35
N MET A 134 -10.63 -7.94 -3.44
CA MET A 134 -11.90 -7.25 -3.74
C MET A 134 -11.98 -6.67 -5.16
N SER A 135 -10.88 -6.73 -5.91
CA SER A 135 -10.76 -6.20 -7.28
C SER A 135 -9.86 -7.11 -8.10
N ASP A 136 -9.98 -7.05 -9.42
CA ASP A 136 -9.14 -7.79 -10.39
C ASP A 136 -8.00 -6.92 -10.96
N ASP A 137 -7.78 -5.75 -10.37
CA ASP A 137 -6.74 -4.78 -10.74
C ASP A 137 -5.44 -4.97 -9.93
N GLU A 138 -4.55 -3.98 -9.96
CA GLU A 138 -3.29 -3.97 -9.21
C GLU A 138 -3.51 -4.07 -7.69
N ILE A 139 -4.61 -3.53 -7.15
CA ILE A 139 -4.95 -3.63 -5.73
C ILE A 139 -5.30 -5.08 -5.38
N GLY A 140 -6.03 -5.75 -6.27
CA GLY A 140 -6.29 -7.19 -6.20
C GLY A 140 -5.02 -8.03 -6.23
N GLN A 141 -4.12 -7.74 -7.17
CA GLN A 141 -2.84 -8.44 -7.31
C GLN A 141 -1.97 -8.29 -6.06
N ILE A 142 -1.91 -7.09 -5.47
CA ILE A 142 -1.19 -6.86 -4.20
C ILE A 142 -1.79 -7.71 -3.08
N ALA A 143 -3.12 -7.78 -2.96
CA ALA A 143 -3.78 -8.61 -1.97
C ALA A 143 -3.40 -10.10 -2.13
N THR A 144 -3.39 -10.60 -3.37
CA THR A 144 -2.96 -11.98 -3.68
C THR A 144 -1.50 -12.22 -3.31
N LEU A 145 -0.59 -11.33 -3.69
CA LEU A 145 0.84 -11.44 -3.35
C LEU A 145 1.09 -11.50 -1.84
N ILE A 146 0.34 -10.73 -1.05
CA ILE A 146 0.44 -10.77 0.42
C ILE A 146 -0.06 -12.10 0.97
N ASN A 147 -1.14 -12.66 0.40
CA ASN A 147 -1.63 -13.98 0.80
C ASN A 147 -0.61 -15.08 0.49
N ASP A 148 0.01 -15.06 -0.69
CA ASP A 148 1.05 -16.03 -1.07
C ASP A 148 2.26 -15.94 -0.14
N MET A 149 2.70 -14.72 0.20
CA MET A 149 3.75 -14.50 1.20
C MET A 149 3.36 -15.08 2.56
N ASN A 150 2.11 -14.86 3.00
CA ASN A 150 1.62 -15.37 4.29
C ASN A 150 1.62 -16.91 4.33
N ILE A 151 1.20 -17.57 3.24
CA ILE A 151 1.26 -19.03 3.09
C ILE A 151 2.70 -19.53 3.19
N ASN A 152 3.63 -18.89 2.47
CA ASN A 152 5.04 -19.27 2.48
C ASN A 152 5.68 -19.12 3.87
N LEU A 153 5.37 -18.03 4.58
CA LEU A 153 5.81 -17.83 5.96
C LEU A 153 5.27 -18.91 6.90
N ASN A 154 4.00 -19.27 6.76
CA ASN A 154 3.40 -20.31 7.59
C ASN A 154 4.03 -21.69 7.34
N ASN A 155 4.30 -22.03 6.07
CA ASN A 155 5.00 -23.26 5.70
C ASN A 155 6.41 -23.32 6.29
N MET A 156 7.17 -22.22 6.20
CA MET A 156 8.51 -22.12 6.78
C MET A 156 8.49 -22.31 8.31
N ILE A 157 7.51 -21.72 9.01
CA ILE A 157 7.34 -21.92 10.46
C ILE A 157 7.01 -23.38 10.78
N MET A 158 6.18 -24.03 9.96
CA MET A 158 5.86 -25.45 10.13
C MET A 158 7.09 -26.34 9.96
N GLU A 159 7.91 -26.08 8.94
CA GLU A 159 9.17 -26.79 8.71
C GLU A 159 10.14 -26.62 9.90
N ILE A 160 10.33 -25.39 10.37
CA ILE A 160 11.15 -25.10 11.56
C ILE A 160 10.62 -25.86 12.79
N ARG A 161 9.31 -25.88 13.02
CA ARG A 161 8.70 -26.63 14.15
C ARG A 161 8.94 -28.12 14.04
N GLN A 162 8.88 -28.68 12.83
CA GLN A 162 9.17 -30.10 12.60
C GLN A 162 10.64 -30.41 12.86
N GLU A 163 11.56 -29.57 12.39
CA GLU A 163 12.99 -29.74 12.66
C GLU A 163 13.31 -29.61 14.15
N VAL A 164 12.73 -28.64 14.86
CA VAL A 164 12.88 -28.51 16.32
C VAL A 164 12.34 -29.74 17.05
N SER A 165 11.19 -30.28 16.64
CA SER A 165 10.62 -31.50 17.23
C SER A 165 11.53 -32.72 16.99
N ARG A 166 12.06 -32.86 15.77
CA ARG A 166 13.02 -33.90 15.41
C ARG A 166 14.29 -33.80 16.26
N HIS A 167 14.81 -32.60 16.46
CA HIS A 167 15.98 -32.35 17.32
C HIS A 167 15.69 -32.66 18.79
N LYS A 168 14.53 -32.25 19.32
CA LYS A 168 14.11 -32.58 20.69
C LYS A 168 14.10 -34.08 20.94
N ASN A 169 13.58 -34.87 19.99
CA ASN A 169 13.58 -36.33 20.11
C ASN A 169 15.01 -36.91 20.12
N LYS A 170 15.91 -36.42 19.26
CA LYS A 170 17.32 -36.83 19.25
C LYS A 170 18.01 -36.51 20.58
N ILE A 171 17.77 -35.32 21.14
CA ILE A 171 18.32 -34.91 22.44
C ILE A 171 17.79 -35.83 23.55
N GLN A 172 16.48 -36.10 23.59
CA GLN A 172 15.90 -37.00 24.60
C GLN A 172 16.53 -38.39 24.54
N ILE A 173 16.69 -38.98 23.35
CA ILE A 173 17.35 -40.27 23.17
C ILE A 173 18.80 -40.21 23.70
N ALA A 174 19.54 -39.14 23.42
CA ALA A 174 20.90 -38.96 23.93
C ALA A 174 20.93 -38.81 25.46
N THR A 175 20.00 -38.06 26.05
CA THR A 175 19.86 -37.89 27.51
C THR A 175 19.50 -39.21 28.19
N ASP A 176 18.59 -39.99 27.62
CA ASP A 176 18.20 -41.31 28.15
C ASP A 176 19.38 -42.28 28.09
N ALA A 177 20.15 -42.27 27.00
CA ALA A 177 21.39 -43.05 26.87
C ALA A 177 22.42 -42.66 27.94
N ILE A 178 22.69 -41.38 28.15
CA ILE A 178 23.60 -40.89 29.21
C ILE A 178 23.10 -41.32 30.60
N SER A 179 21.80 -41.18 30.86
CA SER A 179 21.19 -41.52 32.15
C SER A 179 21.24 -43.02 32.42
N SER A 180 21.06 -43.85 31.40
CA SER A 180 21.20 -45.31 31.50
C SER A 180 22.64 -45.72 31.81
N ILE A 181 23.64 -45.09 31.18
CA ILE A 181 25.06 -45.30 31.49
C ILE A 181 25.39 -44.84 32.91
N SER A 182 24.84 -43.71 33.36
CA SER A 182 25.00 -43.24 34.74
C SER A 182 24.36 -44.17 35.77
N ARG A 183 23.22 -44.78 35.46
CA ARG A 183 22.54 -45.76 36.32
C ARG A 183 23.23 -47.13 36.33
N GLU A 184 23.73 -47.59 35.18
CA GLU A 184 24.55 -48.82 35.08
C GLU A 184 25.83 -48.70 35.93
N ASN A 185 26.37 -47.48 36.06
CA ASN A 185 27.49 -47.19 36.95
C ASN A 185 27.11 -46.97 38.43
N ALA A 186 25.82 -46.94 38.80
CA ALA A 186 25.37 -46.75 40.18
C ALA A 186 25.25 -48.05 40.99
N GLU A 187 25.23 -49.22 40.34
CA GLU A 187 25.17 -50.53 41.01
C GLU A 187 26.53 -51.25 41.17
N THR A 188 27.64 -50.61 40.78
CA THR A 188 28.97 -51.19 41.06
C THR A 188 29.87 -50.14 41.71
N ILE A 189 29.73 -50.05 43.03
CA ILE A 189 30.61 -49.28 43.91
C ILE A 189 31.96 -49.99 44.01
N ILE A 190 33.00 -49.24 43.63
CA ILE A 190 34.42 -49.35 44.02
C ILE A 190 35.28 -50.40 43.29
N ASP A 191 36.49 -49.96 42.91
CA ASP A 191 37.67 -50.75 42.48
C ASP A 191 37.86 -51.13 41.01
N ASN A 192 38.00 -50.12 40.13
CA ASN A 192 39.26 -49.98 39.36
C ASN A 192 39.27 -48.73 38.47
N ARG A 193 40.39 -47.99 38.54
CA ARG A 193 40.65 -46.78 37.76
C ARG A 193 40.75 -47.08 36.26
N ALA A 194 39.80 -46.54 35.51
CA ALA A 194 39.96 -45.75 34.28
C ALA A 194 38.58 -45.76 33.64
N MET A 195 37.97 -44.59 33.44
CA MET A 195 36.88 -44.45 32.48
C MET A 195 37.33 -45.20 31.22
N LYS A 196 36.65 -46.28 30.81
CA LYS A 196 37.11 -47.09 29.67
C LYS A 196 37.36 -46.11 28.55
N VAL A 197 38.53 -46.17 27.91
CA VAL A 197 38.89 -45.24 26.82
C VAL A 197 37.81 -45.23 25.72
N SER A 198 37.09 -46.35 25.56
CA SER A 198 35.83 -46.48 24.82
C SER A 198 34.78 -45.42 25.19
N ASP A 199 34.49 -45.26 26.48
CA ASP A 199 33.41 -44.45 27.01
C ASP A 199 33.81 -42.97 27.01
N PHE A 200 35.07 -42.67 27.27
CA PHE A 200 35.63 -41.34 27.03
C PHE A 200 35.58 -40.97 25.54
N LYS A 201 35.89 -41.92 24.63
CA LYS A 201 35.82 -41.71 23.18
C LYS A 201 34.39 -41.51 22.69
N LYS A 202 33.42 -42.23 23.25
CA LYS A 202 31.98 -42.01 23.00
C LYS A 202 31.54 -40.63 23.50
N MET A 203 31.96 -40.23 24.70
CA MET A 203 31.65 -38.91 25.27
C MET A 203 32.26 -37.76 24.45
N MET A 204 33.50 -37.93 23.98
CA MET A 204 34.18 -36.95 23.12
C MET A 204 33.53 -36.84 21.73
N LYS A 205 33.03 -37.98 21.20
CA LYS A 205 32.27 -37.99 19.94
C LYS A 205 30.92 -37.29 20.10
N LEU A 206 30.19 -37.59 21.17
CA LEU A 206 28.91 -36.95 21.48
C LEU A 206 29.06 -35.44 21.72
N SER A 207 30.11 -35.02 22.42
CA SER A 207 30.44 -33.59 22.61
C SER A 207 30.70 -32.89 21.27
N THR A 208 31.46 -33.54 20.38
CA THR A 208 31.70 -33.04 19.01
C THR A 208 30.38 -32.89 18.22
N ASP A 209 29.46 -33.84 18.35
CA ASP A 209 28.15 -33.80 17.67
C ASP A 209 27.27 -32.65 18.20
N VAL A 210 27.29 -32.39 19.52
CA VAL A 210 26.60 -31.24 20.13
C VAL A 210 27.18 -29.91 19.64
N VAL A 211 28.51 -29.79 19.53
CA VAL A 211 29.15 -28.57 19.00
C VAL A 211 28.79 -28.35 17.52
N LYS A 212 28.76 -29.41 16.70
CA LYS A 212 28.28 -29.32 15.31
C LYS A 212 26.83 -28.84 15.22
N LEU A 213 25.97 -29.36 16.09
CA LEU A 213 24.57 -28.95 16.16
C LEU A 213 24.42 -27.47 16.53
N LEU A 214 25.17 -26.98 17.52
CA LEU A 214 25.17 -25.57 17.90
C LEU A 214 25.66 -24.66 16.77
N ASN A 215 26.68 -25.07 16.01
CA ASN A 215 27.16 -24.32 14.85
C ASN A 215 26.12 -24.28 13.72
N MET A 216 25.40 -25.36 13.46
CA MET A 216 24.32 -25.35 12.46
C MET A 216 23.19 -24.39 12.87
N MET A 217 22.78 -24.40 14.14
CA MET A 217 21.75 -23.45 14.62
C MET A 217 22.20 -21.99 14.56
N LEU A 218 23.50 -21.70 14.77
CA LEU A 218 24.04 -20.34 14.63
C LEU A 218 23.98 -19.85 13.17
N ILE A 219 24.23 -20.74 12.21
CA ILE A 219 24.11 -20.41 10.77
C ILE A 219 22.65 -20.12 10.41
N ASP A 220 21.70 -20.94 10.90
CA ASP A 220 20.28 -20.72 10.66
C ASP A 220 19.78 -19.40 11.28
N LEU A 221 20.29 -19.05 12.47
CA LEU A 221 19.98 -17.78 13.12
C LEU A 221 20.54 -16.58 12.35
N ASP A 222 21.75 -16.69 11.81
CA ASP A 222 22.41 -15.64 11.02
C ASP A 222 21.69 -15.41 9.67
N ALA A 223 21.23 -16.48 9.03
CA ALA A 223 20.41 -16.41 7.83
C ALA A 223 19.06 -15.71 8.12
N LEU A 224 18.43 -16.02 9.25
CA LEU A 224 17.19 -15.37 9.68
C LEU A 224 17.41 -13.89 10.03
N GLU A 225 18.49 -13.55 10.72
CA GLU A 225 18.86 -12.16 11.01
C GLU A 225 19.11 -11.36 9.73
N THR A 226 19.82 -11.96 8.77
CA THR A 226 20.07 -11.37 7.45
C THR A 226 18.78 -11.14 6.67
N PHE A 227 17.86 -12.09 6.67
CA PHE A 227 16.54 -11.95 6.06
C PHE A 227 15.73 -10.80 6.69
N VAL A 228 15.71 -10.71 8.03
CA VAL A 228 15.02 -9.63 8.75
C VAL A 228 15.66 -8.27 8.45
N LYS A 229 16.99 -8.18 8.35
CA LYS A 229 17.71 -6.94 7.98
C LYS A 229 17.42 -6.54 6.54
N MET A 230 17.43 -7.49 5.60
CA MET A 230 17.07 -7.24 4.20
C MET A 230 15.65 -6.69 4.12
N TYR A 231 14.68 -7.34 4.75
CA TYR A 231 13.29 -6.88 4.73
C TYR A 231 13.12 -5.47 5.34
N LYS A 232 13.79 -5.17 6.46
CA LYS A 232 13.76 -3.83 7.07
C LYS A 232 14.38 -2.75 6.18
N THR A 233 15.45 -3.05 5.47
CA THR A 233 16.12 -2.10 4.56
C THR A 233 15.30 -1.85 3.29
N TYR A 234 14.66 -2.89 2.75
CA TYR A 234 13.84 -2.77 1.53
C TYR A 234 12.45 -2.19 1.78
N ALA A 235 11.87 -2.36 2.99
CA ALA A 235 10.61 -1.72 3.36
C ALA A 235 10.71 -0.18 3.51
N VAL A 236 11.93 0.39 3.52
CA VAL A 236 12.18 1.83 3.69
C VAL A 236 12.56 2.55 2.38
N HIS A 237 12.99 1.83 1.34
CA HIS A 237 13.38 2.40 0.05
C HIS A 237 12.56 1.84 -1.11
N THR A 238 11.38 2.42 -1.34
CA THR A 238 10.66 2.26 -2.61
C THR A 238 11.34 3.13 -3.68
N GLU A 239 12.25 2.54 -4.45
CA GLU A 239 12.60 2.85 -5.85
C GLU A 239 13.89 2.11 -6.21
N ILE A 240 13.80 0.85 -6.64
CA ILE A 240 14.93 0.18 -7.30
C ILE A 240 14.69 0.24 -8.80
N ASN A 241 15.52 1.03 -9.48
CA ASN A 241 15.55 1.12 -10.93
C ASN A 241 16.16 -0.19 -11.49
N GLN A 242 15.57 -0.78 -12.54
CA GLN A 242 16.04 -2.04 -13.13
C GLN A 242 17.55 -2.05 -13.43
N ARG A 243 18.13 -0.90 -13.77
CA ARG A 243 19.58 -0.76 -14.01
C ARG A 243 20.46 -1.05 -12.81
N GLU A 244 19.95 -0.90 -11.60
CA GLU A 244 20.68 -1.18 -10.36
C GLU A 244 20.57 -2.65 -9.97
N LEU A 245 19.44 -3.29 -10.29
CA LEU A 245 19.27 -4.74 -10.17
C LEU A 245 20.20 -5.48 -11.12
N ASP A 246 20.30 -5.04 -12.38
CA ASP A 246 21.19 -5.65 -13.38
C ASP A 246 22.67 -5.56 -12.96
N ARG A 247 23.09 -4.43 -12.36
CA ARG A 247 24.46 -4.28 -11.85
C ARG A 247 24.77 -5.19 -10.66
N ILE A 248 23.81 -5.39 -9.75
CA ILE A 248 23.99 -6.26 -8.58
C ILE A 248 24.04 -7.72 -9.02
N LEU A 249 23.25 -8.11 -10.02
CA LEU A 249 23.26 -9.45 -10.59
C LEU A 249 24.58 -9.74 -11.33
N ASP A 250 25.07 -8.81 -12.16
CA ASP A 250 26.39 -8.92 -12.81
C ASP A 250 27.52 -9.04 -11.78
N GLN A 251 27.45 -8.30 -10.67
CA GLN A 251 28.47 -8.36 -9.62
C GLN A 251 28.44 -9.69 -8.84
N TYR A 252 27.28 -10.35 -8.76
CA TYR A 252 27.14 -11.66 -8.14
C TYR A 252 27.65 -12.78 -9.06
N ASP A 253 27.38 -12.71 -10.37
CA ASP A 253 27.84 -13.70 -11.35
C ASP A 253 29.38 -13.67 -11.52
N VAL A 254 29.98 -12.48 -11.41
CA VAL A 254 31.44 -12.32 -11.37
C VAL A 254 32.04 -12.97 -10.12
N LYS A 255 31.35 -12.97 -8.97
CA LYS A 255 31.86 -13.59 -7.73
C LYS A 255 31.82 -15.12 -7.77
N LEU A 256 30.78 -15.70 -8.36
CA LEU A 256 30.66 -17.16 -8.55
C LEU A 256 31.74 -17.73 -9.49
N SER A 257 32.14 -16.96 -10.51
CA SER A 257 33.20 -17.36 -11.44
C SER A 257 34.63 -17.25 -10.85
N PHE A 258 34.82 -16.54 -9.73
CA PHE A 258 36.08 -16.52 -8.99
C PHE A 258 36.16 -17.63 -7.92
N GLU A 259 35.05 -18.14 -7.40
CA GLU A 259 35.04 -19.25 -6.43
C GLU A 259 35.12 -20.65 -7.07
N GLU A 260 34.85 -20.80 -8.38
CA GLU A 260 35.02 -22.07 -9.10
C GLU A 260 36.46 -22.38 -9.56
N ASN A 261 37.42 -21.46 -9.38
CA ASN A 261 38.81 -21.61 -9.84
C ASN A 261 39.87 -21.60 -8.71
N GLU A 262 39.47 -21.82 -7.45
CA GLU A 262 40.36 -22.13 -6.31
C GLU A 262 39.99 -23.47 -5.67
#